data_AF-A0A512D591-F1
#
_entry.id   AF-A0A512D591-F1
#
_cell.length_a   1.000
_cell.length_b   1.000
_cell.length_c   1.000
_cell.angle_alpha   90.00
_cell.angle_beta   90.00
_cell.angle_gamma   90.00
#
_symmetry.space_group_name_H-M   'P 1'
#
loop_
_entity.id
_entity.type
_entity.pdbx_description
1 polymer ?
#
loop_
_entity_poly.entity_id
_entity_poly.type
_entity_poly.pdbx_seq_one_letter_code
_entity_poly.pdbx_strand_id
1 'polypeptide(L)'
;MGSYCDALRSVQADWKGSSAMLKNPAAATRFAASVAQVEATAPDEVKPDWASLRTLVQKFTVATPDLTGLTKQLQGFEASAKRIEVHARETCQVDLSH
;
A
#
# COMPACT_ATOMS: atom_id res chain seq x y z
N MET A 1 6.67 -13.86 14.39
CA MET A 1 6.95 -12.93 13.27
C MET A 1 6.45 -13.62 12.02
N GLY A 2 5.38 -13.11 11.41
CA GLY A 2 4.83 -13.69 10.18
C GLY A 2 5.72 -13.32 9.00
N SER A 3 5.87 -14.22 8.03
CA SER A 3 6.64 -13.91 6.82
C SER A 3 5.95 -12.80 6.04
N TYR A 4 6.72 -12.00 5.30
CA TYR A 4 6.19 -10.99 4.37
C TYR A 4 5.07 -11.54 3.48
N CYS A 5 5.21 -12.77 2.98
CA CYS A 5 4.21 -13.41 2.14
C CYS A 5 2.91 -13.73 2.90
N ASP A 6 2.97 -14.07 4.17
CA ASP A 6 1.76 -14.32 4.99
C ASP A 6 1.03 -13.01 5.28
N ALA A 7 1.78 -11.94 5.58
CA ALA A 7 1.21 -10.60 5.73
C ALA A 7 0.48 -10.18 4.44
N LEU A 8 1.11 -10.36 3.28
CA LEU A 8 0.50 -10.08 1.97
C LEU A 8 -0.79 -10.87 1.73
N ARG A 9 -0.79 -12.19 1.95
CA ARG A 9 -1.99 -13.02 1.78
C ARG A 9 -3.11 -12.61 2.72
N SER A 10 -2.77 -12.20 3.96
CA SER A 10 -3.77 -11.81 4.95
C SER A 10 -4.53 -10.53 4.57
N VAL A 11 -3.92 -9.64 3.78
CA VAL A 11 -4.51 -8.35 3.38
C VAL A 11 -5.02 -8.33 1.94
N GLN A 12 -4.61 -9.29 1.10
CA GLN A 12 -4.91 -9.31 -0.33
C GLN A 12 -6.42 -9.19 -0.63
N ALA A 13 -7.26 -9.94 0.10
CA ALA A 13 -8.70 -9.92 -0.10
C ALA A 13 -9.32 -8.57 0.26
N ASP A 14 -8.85 -7.96 1.35
CA ASP A 14 -9.30 -6.65 1.80
C ASP A 14 -8.88 -5.55 0.85
N TRP A 15 -7.75 -5.71 0.15
CA TRP A 15 -7.26 -4.66 -0.73
C TRP A 15 -8.01 -4.61 -2.05
N LYS A 16 -8.74 -5.65 -2.47
CA LYS A 16 -9.58 -5.59 -3.68
C LYS A 16 -10.59 -4.45 -3.58
N GLY A 17 -10.43 -3.42 -4.40
CA GLY A 17 -11.25 -2.19 -4.36
C GLY A 17 -10.74 -1.05 -3.47
N SER A 18 -9.48 -1.07 -3.05
CA SER A 18 -8.74 0.01 -2.35
C SER A 18 -9.01 1.44 -2.89
N SER A 19 -9.25 1.62 -4.19
CA SER A 19 -9.61 2.93 -4.76
C SER A 19 -10.92 3.50 -4.20
N ALA A 20 -11.89 2.64 -3.83
CA ALA A 20 -13.09 3.04 -3.10
C ALA A 20 -12.81 3.32 -1.61
N MET A 21 -11.83 2.62 -1.02
CA MET A 21 -11.42 2.83 0.38
C MET A 21 -10.80 4.22 0.59
N LEU A 22 -10.03 4.72 -0.38
CA LEU A 22 -9.43 6.05 -0.30
C LEU A 22 -10.44 7.20 -0.29
N LYS A 23 -11.71 6.96 -0.66
CA LYS A 23 -12.79 7.95 -0.59
C LYS A 23 -13.41 8.08 0.81
N ASN A 24 -13.11 7.15 1.71
CA ASN A 24 -13.63 7.15 3.08
C ASN A 24 -12.44 7.22 4.06
N PRO A 25 -12.29 8.30 4.86
CA PRO A 25 -11.16 8.47 5.77
C PRO A 25 -10.96 7.31 6.75
N ALA A 26 -12.04 6.69 7.23
CA ALA A 26 -11.96 5.54 8.12
C ALA A 26 -11.51 4.27 7.39
N ALA A 27 -11.90 4.08 6.13
CA ALA A 27 -11.41 2.97 5.31
C ALA A 27 -9.94 3.20 4.90
N ALA A 28 -9.56 4.43 4.54
CA ALA A 28 -8.17 4.82 4.30
C ALA A 28 -7.28 4.60 5.54
N THR A 29 -7.80 4.87 6.74
CA THR A 29 -7.08 4.60 8.00
C THR A 29 -6.82 3.12 8.20
N ARG A 30 -7.81 2.26 7.96
CA ARG A 30 -7.63 0.79 8.03
C ARG A 30 -6.65 0.31 6.97
N PHE A 31 -6.73 0.86 5.77
CA PHE A 31 -5.81 0.56 4.69
C PHE A 31 -4.37 0.95 5.05
N ALA A 32 -4.15 2.16 5.58
CA ALA A 32 -2.83 2.61 6.04
C ALA A 32 -2.24 1.69 7.12
N ALA A 33 -3.08 1.23 8.06
CA ALA A 33 -2.65 0.29 9.10
C ALA A 33 -2.23 -1.07 8.52
N SER A 34 -2.98 -1.59 7.54
CA SER A 34 -2.63 -2.85 6.86
C SER A 34 -1.33 -2.72 6.04
N VAL A 35 -1.12 -1.58 5.36
CA VAL A 35 0.14 -1.28 4.67
C VAL A 35 1.31 -1.24 5.65
N ALA A 36 1.13 -0.61 6.81
CA ALA A 36 2.17 -0.55 7.85
C ALA A 36 2.51 -1.95 8.41
N GLN A 37 1.52 -2.83 8.56
CA GLN A 37 1.75 -4.22 8.97
C GLN A 37 2.61 -4.97 7.94
N VAL A 38 2.30 -4.83 6.65
CA VAL A 38 3.09 -5.44 5.57
C VAL A 38 4.51 -4.86 5.55
N GLU A 39 4.65 -3.54 5.61
CA GLU A 39 5.94 -2.82 5.65
C GLU A 39 6.86 -3.34 6.78
N ALA A 40 6.31 -3.59 7.96
CA ALA A 40 7.07 -4.07 9.11
C ALA A 40 7.72 -5.45 8.86
N THR A 41 7.12 -6.26 7.98
CA THR A 41 7.60 -7.60 7.63
C THR A 41 8.33 -7.65 6.28
N ALA A 42 8.31 -6.56 5.53
CA ALA A 42 8.86 -6.51 4.18
C ALA A 42 10.39 -6.62 4.18
N PRO A 43 10.97 -7.30 3.17
CA PRO A 43 12.42 -7.31 2.98
C PRO A 43 12.92 -5.92 2.56
N ASP A 44 14.19 -5.66 2.84
CA ASP A 44 14.81 -4.33 2.63
C ASP A 44 14.69 -3.84 1.18
N GLU A 45 14.62 -4.75 0.21
CA GLU A 45 14.49 -4.46 -1.22
C GLU A 45 13.21 -3.67 -1.57
N VAL A 46 12.08 -3.94 -0.88
CA VAL A 46 10.79 -3.29 -1.16
C VAL A 46 10.26 -2.48 0.01
N LYS A 47 10.92 -2.50 1.16
CA LYS A 47 10.53 -1.72 2.34
C LYS A 47 10.41 -0.21 2.07
N PRO A 48 11.31 0.44 1.29
CA PRO A 48 11.15 1.86 0.93
C PRO A 48 9.91 2.13 0.06
N ASP A 49 9.54 1.17 -0.79
CA ASP A 49 8.35 1.28 -1.62
C ASP A 49 7.08 1.17 -0.77
N TRP A 50 7.07 0.28 0.22
CA TRP A 50 5.97 0.17 1.19
C TRP A 50 5.81 1.44 2.02
N ALA A 51 6.91 2.04 2.49
CA ALA A 51 6.88 3.31 3.20
C ALA A 51 6.33 4.46 2.33
N SER A 52 6.67 4.45 1.04
CA SER A 52 6.14 5.41 0.06
C SER A 52 4.62 5.24 -0.11
N LEU A 53 4.14 4.00 -0.27
CA LEU A 53 2.71 3.71 -0.35
C LEU A 53 1.97 4.13 0.94
N ARG A 54 2.53 3.82 2.11
CA ARG A 54 1.96 4.24 3.41
C ARG A 54 1.79 5.76 3.47
N THR A 55 2.80 6.50 3.04
CA THR A 55 2.78 7.97 3.00
C THR A 55 1.66 8.50 2.09
N LEU A 56 1.45 7.87 0.93
CA LEU A 56 0.33 8.22 0.04
C LEU A 56 -1.01 7.97 0.74
N VAL A 57 -1.23 6.77 1.28
CA VAL A 57 -2.52 6.40 1.89
C VAL A 57 -2.84 7.29 3.10
N GLN A 58 -1.83 7.65 3.89
CA GLN A 58 -1.99 8.56 5.04
C GLN A 58 -2.62 9.91 4.65
N LYS A 59 -2.37 10.43 3.45
CA LYS A 59 -3.00 11.67 2.98
C LYS A 59 -4.52 11.56 2.92
N PHE A 60 -5.07 10.37 2.67
CA PHE A 60 -6.51 10.13 2.56
C PHE A 60 -7.18 9.76 3.89
N THR A 61 -6.43 9.71 5.00
CA THR A 61 -6.98 9.37 6.33
C THR A 61 -7.74 10.53 7.00
N VAL A 62 -7.71 11.72 6.38
CA VAL A 62 -8.40 12.92 6.85
C VAL A 62 -9.59 13.25 5.95
N ALA A 63 -10.58 13.96 6.48
CA ALA A 63 -11.82 14.30 5.77
C ALA A 63 -11.59 15.17 4.52
N THR A 64 -10.61 16.07 4.56
CA THR A 64 -10.27 16.97 3.46
C THR A 64 -8.77 16.84 3.17
N PRO A 65 -8.36 15.90 2.32
CA PRO A 65 -6.95 15.67 2.05
C PRO A 65 -6.37 16.83 1.24
N ASP A 66 -5.21 17.34 1.65
CA ASP A 66 -4.47 18.30 0.83
C ASP A 66 -3.76 17.53 -0.30
N LEU A 67 -4.30 17.70 -1.51
CA LEU A 67 -3.82 17.06 -2.72
C LEU A 67 -2.94 18.01 -3.55
N THR A 68 -2.58 19.17 -3.00
CA THR A 68 -1.68 20.12 -3.66
C THR A 68 -0.32 19.45 -3.93
N GLY A 69 0.09 19.40 -5.20
CA GLY A 69 1.33 18.76 -5.61
C GLY A 69 1.28 17.22 -5.72
N LEU A 70 0.10 16.60 -5.52
CA LEU A 70 -0.08 15.15 -5.58
C LEU A 70 0.35 14.57 -6.94
N THR A 71 0.19 15.30 -8.04
CA THR A 71 0.51 14.81 -9.41
C THR A 71 1.95 14.34 -9.56
N LYS A 72 2.94 15.09 -9.04
CA LYS A 72 4.35 14.65 -9.10
C LYS A 72 4.63 13.49 -8.15
N GLN A 73 3.97 13.50 -6.99
CA GLN A 73 4.12 12.43 -6.00
C GLN A 73 3.50 11.11 -6.52
N LEU A 74 2.39 11.18 -7.26
CA LEU A 74 1.71 10.02 -7.86
C LEU A 74 2.62 9.25 -8.80
N GLN A 75 3.43 9.92 -9.63
CA GLN A 75 4.38 9.22 -10.51
C GLN A 75 5.41 8.39 -9.70
N GLY A 76 5.89 8.93 -8.58
CA GLY A 76 6.76 8.20 -7.67
C GLY A 76 6.04 7.03 -7.00
N PHE A 77 4.79 7.24 -6.58
CA PHE A 77 3.98 6.20 -5.97
C PHE A 77 3.60 5.07 -6.93
N GLU A 78 3.28 5.38 -8.19
CA GLU A 78 3.00 4.39 -9.23
C GLU A 78 4.23 3.48 -9.48
N ALA A 79 5.42 4.06 -9.50
CA ALA A 79 6.66 3.28 -9.63
C ALA A 79 6.88 2.36 -8.41
N SER A 80 6.65 2.85 -7.20
CA SER A 80 6.72 2.04 -5.98
C SER A 80 5.66 0.94 -5.94
N ALA A 81 4.41 1.24 -6.30
CA ALA A 81 3.32 0.27 -6.37
C ALA A 81 3.66 -0.86 -7.36
N LYS A 82 4.17 -0.52 -8.54
CA LYS A 82 4.59 -1.52 -9.53
C LYS A 82 5.72 -2.41 -9.03
N ARG A 83 6.72 -1.87 -8.32
CA ARG A 83 7.80 -2.66 -7.73
C ARG A 83 7.27 -3.62 -6.66
N ILE A 84 6.38 -3.14 -5.79
CA ILE A 84 5.68 -3.95 -4.79
C ILE A 84 4.91 -5.10 -5.47
N GLU A 85 4.11 -4.80 -6.48
CA GLU A 85 3.28 -5.78 -7.19
C GLU A 85 4.13 -6.87 -7.86
N VAL A 86 5.20 -6.46 -8.55
CA VAL A 86 6.14 -7.39 -9.19
C VAL A 86 6.78 -8.30 -8.14
N HIS A 87 7.33 -7.74 -7.07
CA HIS A 87 7.95 -8.53 -6.01
C HIS A 87 6.93 -9.43 -5.29
N ALA A 88 5.72 -8.95 -5.01
CA ALA A 88 4.67 -9.77 -4.39
C ALA A 88 4.30 -10.97 -5.26
N ARG A 89 4.19 -10.76 -6.58
CA ARG A 89 3.91 -11.83 -7.54
C ARG A 89 5.07 -12.82 -7.65
N GLU A 90 6.29 -12.33 -7.86
CA GLU A 90 7.45 -13.19 -8.13
C GLU A 90 7.89 -13.96 -6.88
N THR A 91 7.93 -13.30 -5.72
CA THR A 91 8.45 -13.89 -4.47
C THR A 91 7.38 -14.63 -3.67
N CYS A 92 6.15 -14.10 -3.64
CA CYS A 92 5.09 -14.62 -2.75
C CYS A 92 3.91 -15.26 -3.49
N GLN A 93 3.87 -15.18 -4.82
CA GLN A 93 2.74 -15.61 -5.66
C GLN A 93 1.42 -14.94 -5.24
N VAL A 94 1.51 -13.69 -4.76
CA VAL A 94 0.35 -12.87 -4.37
C VAL A 94 0.12 -11.83 -5.45
N ASP A 95 -1.12 -11.78 -5.95
CA ASP A 95 -1.56 -10.75 -6.89
C ASP A 95 -2.22 -9.61 -6.13
N LEU A 96 -1.54 -8.46 -6.12
CA LEU A 96 -2.05 -7.21 -5.55
C LEU A 96 -2.63 -6.27 -6.61
N SER A 97 -2.57 -6.67 -7.88
CA SER A 97 -3.13 -5.87 -8.97
C SER A 97 -4.67 -5.85 -8.85
N HIS A 98 -5.20 -4.69 -9.20
CA HIS A 98 -6.61 -4.33 -9.10
C HIS A 98 -7.37 -4.59 -10.37
#